data_AF-A0A353NNV4-F1
#
_entry.id   AF-A0A353NNV4-F1
#
_cell.length_a   1.000
_cell.length_b   1.000
_cell.length_c   1.000
_cell.angle_alpha   90.00
_cell.angle_beta   90.00
_cell.angle_gamma   90.00
#
_symmetry.space_group_name_H-M   'P 1'
#
loop_
_entity.id
_entity.type
_entity.pdbx_description
1 polymer ?
#
loop_
_entity_poly.entity_id
_entity_poly.type
_entity_poly.pdbx_seq_one_letter_code
_entity_poly.pdbx_strand_id
1 'polypeptide(L)'
;MDSIVFVDSEINPENGKIMDLGAVKPDHSEFHSASPQEFASFVSGCDFVCGHNIIAHDLTYIKGLFDKANPPVPIDTLYLSPLLFPRKPYHALLMDDKLQTDELNNPLNDSIKAMHLFYDEINAFQALSSNLKSIYCSLLYQTDEFQGFFKFIGCRPDPVSETVIKSEFAGKICTNTDIAVIIKNYPVELAYVLALIAADDHHSITSLGF
;
A
#
# COMPACT_ATOMS: atom_id res chain seq x y z
N MET A 1 -14.26 -3.46 14.41
CA MET A 1 -13.54 -2.79 13.32
C MET A 1 -12.09 -3.01 13.65
N ASP A 2 -11.32 -3.59 12.75
CA ASP A 2 -9.93 -3.94 13.05
C ASP A 2 -9.15 -2.67 13.35
N SER A 3 -8.32 -2.73 14.39
CA SER A 3 -7.60 -1.57 14.89
C SER A 3 -6.31 -1.36 14.09
N ILE A 4 -6.06 -0.12 13.67
CA ILE A 4 -4.90 0.25 12.84
C ILE A 4 -4.21 1.46 13.43
N VAL A 5 -2.89 1.51 13.32
CA VAL A 5 -2.07 2.68 13.62
C VAL A 5 -1.18 2.99 12.42
N PHE A 6 -1.04 4.27 12.11
CA PHE A 6 -0.15 4.78 11.08
C PHE A 6 1.11 5.29 11.76
N VAL A 7 2.28 4.92 11.24
CA VAL A 7 3.56 5.22 11.87
C VAL A 7 4.59 5.63 10.84
N ASP A 8 5.52 6.45 11.29
CA ASP A 8 6.75 6.82 10.61
C ASP A 8 7.84 7.03 11.67
N SER A 9 9.09 6.77 11.30
CA SER A 9 10.23 6.85 12.21
C SER A 9 11.40 7.58 11.57
N GLU A 10 11.96 8.53 12.32
CA GLU A 10 13.21 9.16 11.93
C GLU A 10 14.37 8.34 12.51
N ILE A 11 15.16 7.75 11.61
CA ILE A 11 16.29 6.89 11.97
C ILE A 11 17.59 7.56 11.58
N ASN A 12 18.58 7.53 12.47
CA ASN A 12 19.92 7.95 12.14
C ASN A 12 20.57 6.94 11.16
N PRO A 13 20.94 7.35 9.94
CA PRO A 13 21.42 6.42 8.91
C PRO A 13 22.82 5.84 9.21
N GLU A 14 23.62 6.49 10.05
CA GLU A 14 24.98 6.04 10.36
C GLU A 14 25.00 4.90 11.39
N ASN A 15 24.05 4.89 12.32
CA ASN A 15 24.06 3.98 13.46
C ASN A 15 22.74 3.24 13.71
N GLY A 16 21.69 3.51 12.93
CA GLY A 16 20.38 2.86 13.04
C GLY A 16 19.61 3.22 14.31
N LYS A 17 20.00 4.29 15.01
CA LYS A 17 19.31 4.74 16.23
C LYS A 17 18.03 5.48 15.87
N ILE A 18 16.94 5.16 16.58
CA ILE A 18 15.69 5.92 16.54
C ILE A 18 15.95 7.32 17.10
N MET A 19 15.70 8.34 16.27
CA MET A 19 15.84 9.75 16.62
C MET A 19 14.52 10.35 17.04
N ASP A 20 13.44 10.00 16.32
CA ASP A 20 12.09 10.45 16.60
C ASP A 20 11.06 9.44 16.05
N LEU A 21 9.84 9.47 16.58
CA LEU A 21 8.76 8.57 16.22
C LEU A 21 7.46 9.35 16.10
N GLY A 22 6.74 9.11 15.02
CA GLY A 22 5.39 9.60 14.79
C GLY A 22 4.40 8.45 14.74
N ALA A 23 3.21 8.67 15.29
CA ALA A 23 2.10 7.80 15.03
C ALA A 23 0.76 8.53 15.12
N VAL A 24 -0.21 8.07 14.33
CA VAL A 24 -1.61 8.54 14.39
C VAL A 24 -2.56 7.36 14.25
N LYS A 25 -3.72 7.44 14.91
CA LYS A 25 -4.81 6.47 14.75
C LYS A 25 -6.00 7.10 14.03
N PRO A 26 -6.95 6.30 13.50
CA PRO A 26 -8.14 6.81 12.81
C PRO A 26 -9.04 7.75 13.63
N ASP A 27 -8.94 7.71 14.96
CA ASP A 27 -9.66 8.63 15.86
C ASP A 27 -8.94 9.97 16.07
N HIS A 28 -7.88 10.23 15.30
CA HIS A 28 -7.00 11.39 15.40
C HIS A 28 -6.24 11.50 16.72
N SER A 29 -6.10 10.41 17.47
CA SER A 29 -5.08 10.35 18.52
C SER A 29 -3.70 10.34 17.88
N GLU A 30 -2.81 11.18 18.41
CA GLU A 30 -1.48 11.43 17.86
C GLU A 30 -0.41 11.10 18.91
N PHE A 31 0.76 10.71 18.41
CA PHE A 31 1.96 10.48 19.18
C PHE A 31 3.15 11.08 18.43
N HIS A 32 3.96 11.85 19.14
CA HIS A 32 5.21 12.40 18.63
C HIS A 32 6.21 12.52 19.76
N SER A 33 7.23 11.66 19.78
CA SER A 33 8.27 11.63 20.80
C SER A 33 9.35 10.60 20.45
N ALA A 34 10.59 10.88 20.83
CA ALA A 34 11.70 9.92 20.70
C ALA A 34 11.64 8.74 21.70
N SER A 35 10.62 8.65 22.55
CA SER A 35 10.50 7.65 23.62
C SER A 35 9.95 6.30 23.11
N PRO A 36 10.75 5.23 23.05
CA PRO A 36 10.28 3.94 22.55
C PRO A 36 9.24 3.29 23.48
N GLN A 37 9.30 3.57 24.79
CA GLN A 37 8.35 3.03 25.77
C GLN A 37 6.96 3.67 25.63
N GLU A 38 6.91 4.97 25.40
CA GLU A 38 5.64 5.68 25.18
C GLU A 38 5.05 5.30 23.82
N PHE A 39 5.89 5.17 22.79
CA PHE A 39 5.47 4.67 21.48
C PHE A 39 4.85 3.26 21.58
N ALA A 40 5.54 2.33 22.24
CA ALA A 40 5.05 0.96 22.46
C ALA A 40 3.70 0.94 23.18
N SER A 41 3.50 1.85 24.15
CA SER A 41 2.23 2.00 24.87
C SER A 41 1.12 2.55 23.96
N PHE A 42 1.47 3.51 23.08
CA PHE A 42 0.53 4.12 22.15
C PHE A 42 0.05 3.14 21.07
N VAL A 43 0.97 2.37 20.46
CA VAL A 43 0.66 1.40 19.38
C VAL A 43 0.11 0.06 19.90
N SER A 44 0.06 -0.12 21.22
CA SER A 44 -0.40 -1.35 21.84
C SER A 44 -1.84 -1.70 21.47
N GLY A 45 -2.09 -2.97 21.20
CA GLY A 45 -3.42 -3.50 20.89
C GLY A 45 -3.91 -3.24 19.46
N CYS A 46 -3.09 -2.64 18.59
CA CYS A 46 -3.41 -2.49 17.18
C CYS A 46 -3.23 -3.82 16.42
N ASP A 47 -4.20 -4.19 15.61
CA ASP A 47 -4.18 -5.39 14.76
C ASP A 47 -3.33 -5.16 13.49
N PHE A 48 -3.26 -3.92 13.03
CA PHE A 48 -2.54 -3.49 11.84
C PHE A 48 -1.62 -2.29 12.14
N VAL A 49 -0.50 -2.25 11.42
CA VAL A 49 0.41 -1.10 11.39
C VAL A 49 0.63 -0.69 9.95
N CYS A 50 0.48 0.59 9.64
CA CYS A 50 0.58 1.11 8.29
C CYS A 50 1.57 2.26 8.21
N GLY A 51 2.25 2.38 7.07
CA GLY A 51 3.18 3.48 6.80
C GLY A 51 3.59 3.49 5.33
N HIS A 52 4.53 4.35 4.98
CA HIS A 52 5.09 4.43 3.64
C HIS A 52 6.48 3.81 3.63
N ASN A 53 6.68 2.73 2.87
CA ASN A 53 7.91 1.92 2.88
C ASN A 53 8.18 1.24 4.25
N ILE A 54 7.14 1.05 5.05
CA ILE A 54 7.20 0.59 6.44
C ILE A 54 7.87 -0.78 6.59
N ILE A 55 7.74 -1.68 5.60
CA ILE A 55 8.28 -3.04 5.68
C ILE A 55 9.81 -3.02 5.57
N ALA A 56 10.33 -2.26 4.61
CA ALA A 56 11.76 -2.20 4.32
C ALA A 56 12.50 -1.15 5.16
N HIS A 57 11.78 -0.17 5.73
CA HIS A 57 12.35 0.91 6.51
C HIS A 57 12.03 0.75 8.00
N ASP A 58 10.89 1.25 8.46
CA ASP A 58 10.58 1.45 9.89
C ASP A 58 10.62 0.14 10.68
N LEU A 59 9.98 -0.92 10.18
CA LEU A 59 9.91 -2.21 10.86
C LEU A 59 11.26 -2.90 11.02
N THR A 60 12.30 -2.47 10.31
CA THR A 60 13.66 -2.97 10.56
C THR A 60 14.20 -2.48 11.91
N TYR A 61 13.71 -1.35 12.42
CA TYR A 61 14.15 -0.70 13.66
C TYR A 61 13.12 -0.79 14.79
N ILE A 62 11.84 -0.57 14.49
CA ILE A 62 10.79 -0.42 15.51
C ILE A 62 9.99 -1.68 15.76
N LYS A 63 10.21 -2.77 15.01
CA LYS A 63 9.48 -4.05 15.19
C LYS A 63 9.56 -4.60 16.61
N GLY A 64 10.67 -4.35 17.31
CA GLY A 64 10.86 -4.77 18.70
C GLY A 64 10.00 -4.01 19.72
N LEU A 65 9.34 -2.92 19.31
CA LEU A 65 8.48 -2.10 20.16
C LEU A 65 7.01 -2.56 20.16
N PHE A 66 6.63 -3.45 19.24
CA PHE A 66 5.30 -4.06 19.22
C PHE A 66 5.22 -5.29 20.11
N ASP A 67 3.99 -5.71 20.43
CA ASP A 67 3.74 -6.94 21.17
C ASP A 67 4.24 -8.16 20.37
N LYS A 68 5.14 -8.93 20.97
CA LYS A 68 5.70 -10.15 20.36
C LYS A 68 4.71 -11.30 20.28
N ALA A 69 3.74 -11.35 21.21
CA ALA A 69 2.74 -12.41 21.24
C ALA A 69 1.69 -12.22 20.14
N ASN A 70 1.35 -10.97 19.84
CA ASN A 70 0.41 -10.61 18.79
C ASN A 70 0.93 -9.38 18.00
N PRO A 71 1.94 -9.56 17.13
CA PRO A 71 2.48 -8.45 16.35
C PRO A 71 1.43 -7.97 15.33
N PRO A 72 1.31 -6.65 15.10
CA PRO A 72 0.40 -6.13 14.09
C PRO A 72 0.80 -6.59 12.69
N VAL A 73 -0.19 -6.73 11.83
CA VAL A 73 0.02 -7.04 10.41
C VAL A 73 0.44 -5.76 9.69
N PRO A 74 1.58 -5.75 8.97
CA PRO A 74 2.06 -4.55 8.28
C PRO A 74 1.26 -4.27 7.00
N ILE A 75 1.04 -2.98 6.71
CA ILE A 75 0.44 -2.47 5.48
C ILE A 75 1.36 -1.40 4.90
N ASP A 76 1.90 -1.64 3.71
CA ASP A 76 2.85 -0.72 3.08
C ASP A 76 2.22 0.02 1.89
N THR A 77 2.02 1.32 2.05
CA THR A 77 1.43 2.19 1.02
C THR A 77 2.35 2.39 -0.18
N LEU A 78 3.67 2.16 -0.05
CA LEU A 78 4.62 2.38 -1.14
C LEU A 78 4.29 1.49 -2.36
N TYR A 79 3.96 0.22 -2.12
CA TYR A 79 3.68 -0.77 -3.15
C TYR A 79 2.24 -0.70 -3.68
N LEU A 80 1.30 -0.23 -2.86
CA LEU A 80 -0.12 -0.12 -3.21
C LEU A 80 -0.37 1.02 -4.22
N SER A 81 0.29 2.15 -4.04
CA SER A 81 0.04 3.30 -4.90
C SER A 81 0.42 3.14 -6.38
N PRO A 82 1.54 2.53 -6.81
CA PRO A 82 1.75 2.27 -8.23
C PRO A 82 0.71 1.31 -8.81
N LEU A 83 0.11 0.44 -7.99
CA LEU A 83 -0.99 -0.44 -8.38
C LEU A 83 -2.32 0.33 -8.55
N LEU A 84 -2.62 1.26 -7.64
CA LEU A 84 -3.92 1.94 -7.55
C LEU A 84 -3.95 3.32 -8.21
N PHE A 85 -2.79 3.94 -8.38
CA PHE A 85 -2.56 5.23 -9.04
C PHE A 85 -1.48 5.15 -10.13
N PRO A 86 -1.56 4.20 -11.08
CA PRO A 86 -0.52 3.96 -12.10
C PRO A 86 -0.18 5.18 -12.98
N ARG A 87 -1.10 6.16 -13.11
CA ARG A 87 -0.89 7.42 -13.83
C ARG A 87 -0.23 8.53 -13.02
N LYS A 88 -0.06 8.32 -11.71
CA LYS A 88 0.68 9.18 -10.80
C LYS A 88 1.86 8.36 -10.23
N PRO A 89 2.84 7.98 -11.09
CA PRO A 89 3.97 7.16 -10.64
C PRO A 89 4.83 7.87 -9.58
N TYR A 90 4.69 9.20 -9.47
CA TYR A 90 5.20 10.00 -8.37
C TYR A 90 4.04 10.23 -7.40
N HIS A 91 4.05 9.47 -6.31
CA HIS A 91 3.21 9.64 -5.15
C HIS A 91 3.04 11.10 -4.77
N ALA A 92 1.84 11.47 -4.28
CA ALA A 92 1.60 12.79 -3.69
C ALA A 92 2.61 13.11 -2.57
N LEU A 93 3.04 12.10 -1.80
CA LEU A 93 4.10 12.19 -0.79
C LEU A 93 5.42 12.77 -1.36
N LEU A 94 5.89 12.24 -2.49
CA LEU A 94 7.14 12.68 -3.14
C LEU A 94 7.02 14.02 -3.87
N MET A 95 5.82 14.43 -4.25
CA MET A 95 5.57 15.73 -4.90
C MET A 95 5.57 16.87 -3.88
N ASP A 96 5.00 16.67 -2.70
CA ASP A 96 5.03 17.68 -1.64
C ASP A 96 6.44 17.82 -1.03
N ASP A 97 7.18 16.70 -0.88
CA ASP A 97 8.56 16.73 -0.35
C ASP A 97 9.54 17.54 -1.21
N LYS A 98 9.30 17.69 -2.52
CA LYS A 98 10.18 18.50 -3.39
C LYS A 98 9.77 19.97 -3.49
N LEU A 99 8.60 20.34 -2.98
CA LEU A 99 8.11 21.73 -2.97
C LEU A 99 8.07 22.35 -1.56
N GLN A 100 8.21 21.54 -0.51
CA GLN A 100 8.24 21.99 0.89
C GLN A 100 9.54 21.57 1.58
N THR A 101 10.69 22.02 1.06
CA THR A 101 12.00 21.78 1.69
C THR A 101 12.21 22.52 3.02
N ASP A 102 11.17 23.17 3.57
CA ASP A 102 11.21 23.96 4.80
C ASP A 102 10.30 23.41 5.92
N GLU A 103 9.49 22.37 5.69
CA GLU A 103 8.93 21.60 6.81
C GLU A 103 10.04 20.69 7.35
N LEU A 104 10.51 20.98 8.57
CA LEU A 104 11.35 20.06 9.33
C LEU A 104 10.75 18.65 9.23
N ASN A 105 11.56 17.69 8.80
CA ASN A 105 11.26 16.26 8.78
C ASN A 105 10.53 15.88 10.07
N ASN A 106 9.23 15.58 9.99
CA ASN A 106 8.37 15.37 11.16
C ASN A 106 7.60 14.07 10.98
N PRO A 107 8.00 13.00 11.69
CA PRO A 107 7.41 11.68 11.49
C PRO A 107 5.91 11.64 11.85
N LEU A 108 5.40 12.54 12.70
CA LEU A 108 3.95 12.63 12.93
C LEU A 108 3.22 13.13 11.68
N ASN A 109 3.74 14.17 11.02
CA ASN A 109 3.15 14.67 9.77
C ASN A 109 3.15 13.57 8.70
N ASP A 110 4.24 12.81 8.60
CA ASP A 110 4.36 11.74 7.61
C ASP A 110 3.44 10.55 7.93
N SER A 111 3.24 10.23 9.21
CA SER A 111 2.22 9.27 9.65
C SER A 111 0.80 9.71 9.26
N ILE A 112 0.48 11.00 9.38
CA ILE A 112 -0.81 11.57 8.97
C ILE A 112 -0.97 11.52 7.44
N LYS A 113 0.08 11.86 6.68
CA LYS A 113 0.05 11.74 5.21
C LYS A 113 -0.14 10.28 4.78
N ALA A 114 0.54 9.33 5.42
CA ALA A 114 0.38 7.89 5.17
C ALA A 114 -1.05 7.42 5.48
N MET A 115 -1.67 7.91 6.56
CA MET A 115 -3.08 7.66 6.85
C MET A 115 -4.00 8.12 5.73
N HIS A 116 -3.84 9.36 5.27
CA HIS A 116 -4.65 9.89 4.16
C HIS A 116 -4.45 9.08 2.88
N LEU A 117 -3.20 8.78 2.52
CA LEU A 117 -2.88 7.97 1.34
C LEU A 117 -3.52 6.58 1.42
N PHE A 118 -3.43 5.90 2.56
CA PHE A 118 -4.03 4.59 2.75
C PHE A 118 -5.55 4.60 2.54
N TYR A 119 -6.25 5.63 3.02
CA TYR A 119 -7.69 5.76 2.78
C TYR A 119 -8.01 6.10 1.32
N ASP A 120 -7.17 6.88 0.64
CA ASP A 120 -7.27 7.09 -0.80
C ASP A 120 -7.08 5.79 -1.58
N GLU A 121 -6.13 4.95 -1.17
CA GLU A 121 -5.87 3.61 -1.74
C GLU A 121 -7.08 2.67 -1.53
N ILE A 122 -7.69 2.68 -0.34
CA ILE A 122 -8.94 1.94 -0.10
C ILE A 122 -10.02 2.40 -1.06
N ASN A 123 -10.22 3.71 -1.20
CA ASN A 123 -11.24 4.28 -2.08
C ASN A 123 -10.98 3.92 -3.54
N ALA A 124 -9.73 4.01 -4.00
CA ALA A 124 -9.31 3.63 -5.34
C ALA A 124 -9.57 2.15 -5.60
N PHE A 125 -9.19 1.27 -4.67
CA PHE A 125 -9.46 -0.17 -4.79
C PHE A 125 -10.96 -0.45 -4.80
N GLN A 126 -11.76 0.21 -3.95
CA GLN A 126 -13.21 0.07 -3.91
C GLN A 126 -13.90 0.55 -5.20
N ALA A 127 -13.31 1.49 -5.94
CA ALA A 127 -13.84 1.95 -7.21
C ALA A 127 -13.58 0.97 -8.39
N LEU A 128 -12.66 0.01 -8.24
CA LEU A 128 -12.36 -0.99 -9.27
C LEU A 128 -13.56 -1.92 -9.57
N SER A 129 -13.58 -2.46 -10.80
CA SER A 129 -14.50 -3.52 -11.20
C SER A 129 -14.32 -4.76 -10.30
N SER A 130 -15.38 -5.55 -10.10
CA SER A 130 -15.29 -6.79 -9.32
C SER A 130 -14.23 -7.76 -9.86
N ASN A 131 -14.06 -7.79 -11.19
CA ASN A 131 -13.04 -8.60 -11.85
C ASN A 131 -11.63 -8.10 -11.51
N LEU A 132 -11.36 -6.79 -11.62
CA LEU A 132 -10.04 -6.23 -11.27
C LEU A 132 -9.69 -6.44 -9.80
N LYS A 133 -10.65 -6.23 -8.89
CA LYS A 133 -10.47 -6.53 -7.46
C LYS A 133 -10.09 -7.99 -7.25
N SER A 134 -10.80 -8.91 -7.90
CA SER A 134 -10.52 -10.34 -7.84
C SER A 134 -9.13 -10.65 -8.41
N ILE A 135 -8.77 -10.12 -9.58
CA ILE A 135 -7.47 -10.33 -10.21
C ILE A 135 -6.34 -9.88 -9.28
N TYR A 136 -6.37 -8.63 -8.78
CA TYR A 136 -5.31 -8.12 -7.91
C TYR A 136 -5.20 -8.89 -6.61
N CYS A 137 -6.33 -9.16 -5.94
CA CYS A 137 -6.32 -9.94 -4.72
C CYS A 137 -5.76 -11.35 -4.98
N SER A 138 -6.16 -12.01 -6.07
CA SER A 138 -5.66 -13.35 -6.39
C SER A 138 -4.16 -13.40 -6.68
N LEU A 139 -3.64 -12.39 -7.40
CA LEU A 139 -2.22 -12.31 -7.77
C LEU A 139 -1.33 -11.95 -6.57
N LEU A 140 -1.80 -11.06 -5.70
CA LEU A 140 -0.93 -10.37 -4.73
C LEU A 140 -1.14 -10.78 -3.27
N TYR A 141 -2.20 -11.54 -2.94
CA TYR A 141 -2.53 -11.85 -1.53
C TYR A 141 -1.42 -12.60 -0.76
N GLN A 142 -0.61 -13.40 -1.45
CA GLN A 142 0.48 -14.16 -0.84
C GLN A 142 1.81 -13.39 -0.78
N THR A 143 1.84 -12.16 -1.30
CA THR A 143 3.02 -11.30 -1.31
C THR A 143 3.01 -10.41 -0.06
N ASP A 144 4.09 -10.43 0.71
CA ASP A 144 4.19 -9.78 2.02
C ASP A 144 3.85 -8.28 1.95
N GLU A 145 4.27 -7.60 0.87
CA GLU A 145 4.05 -6.18 0.62
C GLU A 145 2.58 -5.79 0.45
N PHE A 146 1.70 -6.73 0.07
CA PHE A 146 0.29 -6.47 -0.19
C PHE A 146 -0.67 -7.20 0.74
N GLN A 147 -0.21 -8.28 1.39
CA GLN A 147 -1.07 -9.16 2.17
C GLN A 147 -1.83 -8.41 3.27
N GLY A 148 -1.17 -7.48 3.97
CA GLY A 148 -1.81 -6.71 5.05
C GLY A 148 -2.98 -5.87 4.57
N PHE A 149 -2.82 -5.20 3.41
CA PHE A 149 -3.91 -4.43 2.79
C PHE A 149 -5.12 -5.32 2.50
N PHE A 150 -4.91 -6.45 1.84
CA PHE A 150 -6.00 -7.36 1.50
C PHE A 150 -6.69 -7.97 2.72
N LYS A 151 -5.94 -8.29 3.77
CA LYS A 151 -6.49 -8.72 5.06
C LYS A 151 -7.37 -7.63 5.66
N PHE A 152 -6.88 -6.38 5.70
CA PHE A 152 -7.61 -5.24 6.27
C PHE A 152 -8.94 -4.99 5.57
N ILE A 153 -8.97 -5.02 4.23
CA ILE A 153 -10.21 -4.81 3.47
C ILE A 153 -11.10 -6.07 3.40
N GLY A 154 -10.70 -7.17 4.05
CA GLY A 154 -11.44 -8.42 4.09
C GLY A 154 -11.50 -9.15 2.74
N CYS A 155 -10.52 -8.93 1.86
CA CYS A 155 -10.46 -9.64 0.58
C CYS A 155 -10.17 -11.13 0.79
N ARG A 156 -10.82 -11.97 -0.01
CA ARG A 156 -10.57 -13.42 -0.02
C ARG A 156 -10.01 -13.79 -1.38
N PRO A 157 -8.79 -14.37 -1.44
CA PRO A 157 -8.20 -14.74 -2.72
C PRO A 157 -8.88 -16.00 -3.22
N ASP A 158 -9.41 -15.94 -4.43
CA ASP A 158 -9.77 -17.12 -5.21
C ASP A 158 -8.69 -17.34 -6.29
N PRO A 159 -8.43 -18.57 -6.76
CA PRO A 159 -7.50 -18.76 -7.86
C PRO A 159 -7.96 -18.00 -9.12
N VAL A 160 -7.16 -17.04 -9.58
CA VAL A 160 -7.42 -16.36 -10.86
C VAL A 160 -7.01 -17.27 -12.02
N SER A 161 -7.90 -17.40 -12.99
CA SER A 161 -7.59 -18.10 -14.24
C SER A 161 -7.15 -17.11 -15.33
N GLU A 162 -6.32 -17.60 -16.24
CA GLU A 162 -5.96 -16.87 -17.47
C GLU A 162 -7.19 -16.37 -18.23
N THR A 163 -8.27 -17.15 -18.27
CA THR A 163 -9.53 -16.78 -18.94
C THR A 163 -10.13 -15.49 -18.39
N VAL A 164 -10.10 -15.29 -17.07
CA VAL A 164 -10.62 -14.08 -16.42
C VAL A 164 -9.80 -12.86 -16.83
N ILE A 165 -8.47 -12.97 -16.81
CA ILE A 165 -7.58 -11.88 -17.22
C ILE A 165 -7.75 -11.58 -18.71
N LYS A 166 -7.77 -12.59 -19.59
CA LYS A 166 -8.00 -12.40 -21.03
C LYS A 166 -9.35 -11.77 -21.35
N SER A 167 -10.38 -12.10 -20.58
CA SER A 167 -11.71 -11.50 -20.75
C SER A 167 -11.75 -10.04 -20.30
N GLU A 168 -11.19 -9.72 -19.13
CA GLU A 168 -11.17 -8.33 -18.61
C GLU A 168 -10.33 -7.41 -19.51
N PHE A 169 -9.26 -7.93 -20.09
CA PHE A 169 -8.31 -7.19 -20.93
C PHE A 169 -8.44 -7.54 -22.42
N ALA A 170 -9.60 -8.00 -22.87
CA ALA A 170 -9.84 -8.37 -24.25
C ALA A 170 -9.51 -7.21 -25.22
N GLY A 171 -8.71 -7.49 -26.24
CA GLY A 171 -8.24 -6.49 -27.21
C GLY A 171 -7.12 -5.57 -26.71
N LYS A 172 -6.74 -5.65 -25.43
CA LYS A 172 -5.64 -4.86 -24.84
C LYS A 172 -4.37 -5.67 -24.60
N ILE A 173 -4.51 -6.99 -24.48
CA ILE A 173 -3.38 -7.93 -24.34
C ILE A 173 -3.37 -8.95 -25.48
N CYS A 174 -2.18 -9.45 -25.81
CA CYS A 174 -2.01 -10.44 -26.87
C CYS A 174 -2.70 -11.77 -26.52
N THR A 175 -3.53 -12.28 -27.43
CA THR A 175 -4.29 -13.53 -27.22
C THR A 175 -3.41 -14.77 -27.11
N ASN A 176 -2.23 -14.73 -27.75
CA ASN A 176 -1.26 -15.84 -27.77
C ASN A 176 -0.29 -15.81 -26.59
N THR A 177 -0.37 -14.80 -25.72
CA THR A 177 0.44 -14.78 -24.50
C THR A 177 -0.06 -15.87 -23.56
N ASP A 178 0.88 -16.67 -23.04
CA ASP A 178 0.62 -17.68 -22.00
C ASP A 178 0.57 -16.97 -20.64
N ILE A 179 -0.61 -16.49 -20.27
CA ILE A 179 -0.78 -15.76 -19.01
C ILE A 179 -0.67 -16.72 -17.83
N ALA A 180 -1.01 -18.00 -17.99
CA ALA A 180 -0.89 -18.99 -16.93
C ALA A 180 0.56 -19.12 -16.42
N VAL A 181 1.54 -19.10 -17.33
CA VAL A 181 2.97 -19.10 -16.97
C VAL A 181 3.35 -17.81 -16.23
N ILE A 182 2.82 -16.65 -16.64
CA ILE A 182 3.14 -15.36 -15.99
C ILE A 182 2.50 -15.28 -14.60
N ILE A 183 1.23 -15.68 -14.42
CA ILE A 183 0.56 -15.74 -13.11
C ILE A 183 1.42 -16.54 -12.12
N LYS A 184 1.99 -17.66 -12.56
CA LYS A 184 2.78 -18.54 -11.71
C LYS A 184 4.15 -17.96 -11.34
N ASN A 185 4.82 -17.31 -12.28
CA ASN A 185 6.23 -16.95 -12.13
C ASN A 185 6.47 -15.46 -11.80
N TYR A 186 5.54 -14.58 -12.20
CA TYR A 186 5.65 -13.12 -12.12
C TYR A 186 4.31 -12.46 -11.76
N PRO A 187 3.64 -12.87 -10.67
CA PRO A 187 2.30 -12.38 -10.33
C PRO A 187 2.28 -10.88 -10.00
N VAL A 188 3.34 -10.37 -9.37
CA VAL A 188 3.44 -8.97 -8.95
C VAL A 188 3.65 -8.06 -10.18
N GLU A 189 4.60 -8.42 -11.03
CA GLU A 189 4.87 -7.70 -12.28
C GLU A 189 3.65 -7.71 -13.19
N LEU A 190 2.95 -8.85 -13.27
CA LEU A 190 1.69 -8.94 -14.00
C LEU A 190 0.64 -7.98 -13.44
N ALA A 191 0.46 -7.90 -12.12
CA ALA A 191 -0.51 -6.99 -11.52
C ALA A 191 -0.22 -5.53 -11.87
N TYR A 192 1.04 -5.10 -11.82
CA TYR A 192 1.44 -3.74 -12.21
C TYR A 192 1.25 -3.47 -13.70
N VAL A 193 1.61 -4.40 -14.58
CA VAL A 193 1.37 -4.27 -16.03
C VAL A 193 -0.12 -4.14 -16.31
N LEU A 194 -0.96 -4.97 -15.68
CA LEU A 194 -2.40 -4.90 -15.82
C LEU A 194 -2.98 -3.57 -15.29
N ALA A 195 -2.43 -3.03 -14.20
CA ALA A 195 -2.80 -1.71 -13.69
C ALA A 195 -2.52 -0.58 -14.69
N LEU A 196 -1.33 -0.59 -15.32
CA LEU A 196 -0.98 0.37 -16.37
C LEU A 196 -1.94 0.28 -17.56
N ILE A 197 -2.22 -0.93 -18.04
CA ILE A 197 -3.14 -1.16 -19.17
C ILE A 197 -4.57 -0.73 -18.83
N ALA A 198 -5.03 -1.02 -17.61
CA ALA A 198 -6.36 -0.64 -17.15
C ALA A 198 -6.52 0.88 -17.08
N ALA A 199 -5.47 1.58 -16.64
CA ALA A 199 -5.49 3.03 -16.52
C ALA A 199 -5.61 3.72 -17.89
N ASP A 200 -4.86 3.26 -18.90
CA ASP A 200 -4.85 3.85 -20.24
C ASP A 200 -6.22 3.85 -20.94
N ASP A 201 -7.11 2.92 -20.59
CA ASP A 201 -8.42 2.79 -21.22
C ASP A 201 -9.45 3.86 -20.77
N HIS A 202 -9.25 4.50 -19.61
CA HIS A 202 -10.19 5.51 -19.11
C HIS A 202 -10.27 6.79 -19.98
N HIS A 203 -9.44 6.93 -21.02
CA HIS A 203 -9.53 8.02 -22.01
C HIS A 203 -9.92 7.56 -23.42
N SER A 204 -10.21 6.28 -23.65
CA SER A 204 -10.45 5.74 -25.00
C SER A 204 -11.93 5.72 -25.42
N ILE A 205 -12.84 6.33 -24.65
CA ILE A 205 -14.24 6.47 -25.03
C ILE A 205 -14.59 7.96 -25.22
N THR A 206 -14.19 8.50 -26.35
CA THR A 206 -15.08 9.40 -27.10
C THR A 206 -15.21 8.82 -28.49
N SER A 207 -16.25 8.02 -28.69
CA SER A 207 -16.71 7.64 -30.02
C SER A 207 -17.14 8.92 -30.75
N LEU A 208 -16.27 9.46 -31.60
CA LEU A 208 -16.71 10.31 -32.70
C LEU A 208 -17.34 9.38 -33.73
N GLY A 209 -18.65 9.20 -33.62
CA GLY A 209 -19.46 8.69 -34.70
C GLY A 209 -19.48 9.71 -35.84
N PHE A 210 -19.05 9.27 -37.02
CA PHE A 210 -19.48 9.79 -38.31
C PHE A 210 -19.78 8.60 -39.22
#